data_AF-A0A553RFN9-F1
#
_entry.id   AF-A0A553RFN9-F1
#
_cell.length_a   1.000
_cell.length_b   1.000
_cell.length_c   1.000
_cell.angle_alpha   90.00
_cell.angle_beta   90.00
_cell.angle_gamma   90.00
#
_symmetry.space_group_name_H-M   'P 1'
#
loop_
_entity.id
_entity.type
_entity.pdbx_description
1 polymer ?
#
loop_
_entity_poly.entity_id
_entity_poly.type
_entity_poly.pdbx_seq_one_letter_code
_entity_poly.pdbx_strand_id
1 'polypeptide(L)'
;MSFTGKPLSSRRLSTLTTPCPHDLDALLETVTKQVQKKARGMKAPLACIEAVRASTMPYNQGIKRESELMATLFNSDQARALQYSFFAQRTAGKWTLPSGAQWIDCKPRDIQSVAVIGVCLLDQGLFRTIDITNGLVGVVSVEDFSLVLPLMFLSLAPSSAAL
;
A
#
# COMPACT_ATOMS: atom_id res chain seq x y z
N MET A 1 8.09 22.00 29.54
CA MET A 1 8.30 23.40 29.09
C MET A 1 6.93 24.02 28.82
N SER A 2 6.42 24.82 29.76
CA SER A 2 5.08 25.45 29.68
C SER A 2 5.08 26.64 28.72
N PHE A 3 3.99 26.76 27.97
CA PHE A 3 3.85 27.68 26.83
C PHE A 3 3.30 29.08 27.20
N THR A 4 3.38 29.46 28.48
CA THR A 4 2.72 30.65 29.02
C THR A 4 3.62 31.88 28.87
N GLY A 5 3.31 32.78 27.92
CA GLY A 5 3.83 34.17 27.91
C GLY A 5 4.45 34.69 26.61
N LYS A 6 4.64 33.88 25.56
CA LYS A 6 5.12 34.37 24.24
C LYS A 6 3.93 34.57 23.29
N PRO A 7 3.83 35.70 22.56
CA PRO A 7 2.75 35.89 21.60
C PRO A 7 2.85 34.83 20.49
N LEU A 8 1.74 34.12 20.24
CA LEU A 8 1.66 33.03 19.24
C LEU A 8 1.86 33.53 17.79
N SER A 9 1.89 34.85 17.57
CA SER A 9 2.05 35.48 16.26
C SER A 9 3.35 35.07 15.57
N SER A 10 4.45 34.90 16.30
CA SER A 10 5.73 34.43 15.73
C SER A 10 5.66 32.99 15.18
N ARG A 11 4.70 32.16 15.65
CA ARG A 11 4.49 30.78 15.19
C ARG A 11 3.44 30.69 14.08
N ARG A 12 2.78 31.81 13.72
CA ARG A 12 1.72 31.80 12.73
C ARG A 12 2.33 31.55 11.35
N LEU A 13 2.07 30.37 10.80
CA LEU A 13 2.58 29.96 9.49
C LEU A 13 2.14 30.90 8.35
N SER A 14 0.98 31.54 8.49
CA SER A 14 0.48 32.48 7.48
C SER A 14 1.33 33.74 7.30
N THR A 15 2.17 34.09 8.28
CA THR A 15 3.06 35.26 8.23
C THR A 15 4.49 34.89 7.83
N LEU A 16 4.80 33.60 7.65
CA LEU A 16 6.12 33.15 7.24
C LEU A 16 6.22 33.15 5.72
N THR A 17 7.28 33.75 5.20
CA THR A 17 7.65 33.62 3.79
C THR A 17 8.37 32.28 3.60
N THR A 18 7.80 31.39 2.81
CA THR A 18 8.46 30.14 2.42
C THR A 18 9.50 30.42 1.35
N PRO A 19 10.77 29.99 1.52
CA PRO A 19 11.76 30.07 0.45
C PRO A 19 11.27 29.23 -0.73
N CYS A 20 11.12 29.83 -1.91
CA CYS A 20 10.83 29.05 -3.11
C CYS A 20 12.15 28.48 -3.67
N PRO A 21 12.21 27.17 -3.96
CA PRO A 21 13.32 26.61 -4.74
C PRO A 21 13.33 27.22 -6.14
N HIS A 22 14.51 27.56 -6.66
CA HIS A 22 14.66 28.16 -7.99
C HIS A 22 14.19 27.27 -9.16
N ASP A 23 14.11 25.95 -8.95
CA ASP A 23 13.74 24.97 -9.99
C ASP A 23 12.46 24.19 -9.66
N LEU A 24 11.52 24.84 -8.96
CA LEU A 24 10.30 24.19 -8.49
C LEU A 24 9.42 23.68 -9.65
N ASP A 25 9.32 24.43 -10.74
CA ASP A 25 8.44 24.07 -11.85
C ASP A 25 8.92 22.79 -12.57
N ALA A 26 10.22 22.67 -12.87
CA ALA A 26 10.77 21.46 -13.47
C ALA A 26 10.64 20.24 -12.55
N LEU A 27 10.80 20.44 -11.24
CA LEU A 27 10.57 19.40 -10.24
C LEU A 27 9.11 18.93 -10.25
N LEU A 28 8.15 19.86 -10.20
CA LEU A 28 6.72 19.55 -10.20
C LEU A 28 6.30 18.84 -11.49
N GLU A 29 6.83 19.21 -12.64
CA GLU A 29 6.59 18.52 -13.91
C GLU A 29 7.11 17.09 -13.90
N THR A 30 8.31 16.89 -13.38
CA THR A 30 8.94 15.56 -13.26
C THR A 30 8.09 14.65 -12.36
N VAL A 31 7.68 15.16 -11.19
CA VAL A 31 6.80 14.44 -10.26
C VAL A 31 5.44 14.16 -10.89
N THR A 32 4.87 15.12 -11.63
CA THR A 32 3.59 14.94 -12.33
C THR A 32 3.65 13.76 -13.30
N LYS A 33 4.70 13.67 -14.13
CA LYS A 33 4.89 12.54 -15.07
C LYS A 33 5.01 11.20 -14.35
N GLN A 34 5.75 11.17 -13.23
CA GLN A 34 5.89 9.96 -12.42
C GLN A 34 4.55 9.52 -11.80
N VAL A 35 3.79 10.48 -11.27
CA VAL A 35 2.49 10.23 -10.65
C VAL A 35 1.47 9.80 -11.70
N GLN A 36 1.45 10.38 -12.90
CA GLN A 36 0.57 9.93 -13.99
C GLN A 36 0.85 8.48 -14.39
N LYS A 37 2.13 8.05 -14.36
CA LYS A 37 2.51 6.66 -14.64
C LYS A 37 2.11 5.69 -13.52
N LYS A 38 2.33 6.07 -12.25
CA LYS A 38 2.03 5.22 -11.08
C LYS A 38 0.55 5.17 -10.72
N ALA A 39 -0.12 6.31 -10.83
CA ALA A 39 -1.48 6.56 -10.35
C ALA A 39 -2.44 6.90 -11.51
N ARG A 40 -2.38 6.10 -12.58
CA ARG A 40 -3.14 6.34 -13.81
C ARG A 40 -4.65 6.38 -13.50
N GLY A 41 -5.30 7.49 -13.87
CA GLY A 41 -6.74 7.70 -13.68
C GLY A 41 -7.16 8.22 -12.31
N MET A 42 -6.23 8.37 -11.35
CA MET A 42 -6.54 8.97 -10.05
C MET A 42 -6.42 10.50 -10.09
N LYS A 43 -7.46 11.21 -9.67
CA LYS A 43 -7.49 12.67 -9.67
C LYS A 43 -6.79 13.28 -8.45
N ALA A 44 -6.92 12.63 -7.30
CA ALA A 44 -6.39 13.14 -6.02
C ALA A 44 -4.87 13.41 -6.04
N PRO A 45 -4.00 12.49 -6.55
CA PRO A 45 -2.56 12.75 -6.56
C PRO A 45 -2.15 13.95 -7.41
N LEU A 46 -2.84 14.20 -8.52
CA LEU A 46 -2.57 15.34 -9.40
C LEU A 46 -3.00 16.66 -8.74
N ALA A 47 -4.18 16.67 -8.13
CA ALA A 47 -4.67 17.83 -7.39
C ALA A 47 -3.81 18.15 -6.15
N CYS A 48 -3.19 17.15 -5.51
CA CYS A 48 -2.19 17.40 -4.46
C CYS A 48 -0.95 18.14 -4.98
N ILE A 49 -0.48 17.82 -6.20
CA ILE A 49 0.64 18.54 -6.83
C ILE A 49 0.23 19.99 -7.14
N GLU A 50 -0.99 20.20 -7.62
CA GLU A 50 -1.53 21.56 -7.84
C GLU A 50 -1.66 22.36 -6.54
N ALA A 51 -2.07 21.72 -5.43
CA ALA A 51 -2.11 22.37 -4.12
C ALA A 51 -0.72 22.79 -3.65
N VAL A 52 0.30 21.97 -3.86
CA VAL A 52 1.71 22.32 -3.59
C VAL A 52 2.17 23.46 -4.50
N ARG A 53 1.76 23.49 -5.78
CA ARG A 53 2.05 24.63 -6.65
C ARG A 53 1.39 25.91 -6.12
N ALA A 54 0.16 25.83 -5.62
CA ALA A 54 -0.57 26.96 -5.05
C ALA A 54 0.07 27.51 -3.77
N SER A 55 0.89 26.72 -3.06
CA SER A 55 1.62 27.21 -1.89
C SER A 55 2.71 28.23 -2.21
N THR A 56 3.07 28.41 -3.48
CA THR A 56 3.99 29.48 -3.92
C THR A 56 3.33 30.86 -4.00
N MET A 57 1.99 30.88 -4.08
CA MET A 57 1.20 32.12 -4.11
C MET A 57 1.13 32.74 -2.70
N PRO A 58 0.71 34.02 -2.58
CA PRO A 58 0.43 34.61 -1.28
C PRO A 58 -0.54 33.74 -0.48
N TYR A 59 -0.28 33.57 0.83
CA TYR A 59 -1.02 32.64 1.70
C TYR A 59 -2.55 32.66 1.53
N ASN A 60 -3.13 33.87 1.46
CA ASN A 60 -4.58 34.05 1.29
C ASN A 60 -5.12 33.52 -0.04
N GLN A 61 -4.30 33.51 -1.09
CA GLN A 61 -4.67 32.94 -2.40
C GLN A 61 -4.42 31.43 -2.42
N GLY A 62 -3.28 30.98 -1.87
CA GLY A 62 -2.95 29.56 -1.78
C GLY A 62 -3.99 28.74 -1.02
N ILE A 63 -4.44 29.24 0.14
CA ILE A 63 -5.46 28.53 0.95
C ILE A 63 -6.83 28.48 0.28
N LYS A 64 -7.21 29.51 -0.47
CA LYS A 64 -8.45 29.50 -1.26
C LYS A 64 -8.37 28.45 -2.36
N ARG A 65 -7.26 28.42 -3.09
CA ARG A 65 -7.03 27.45 -4.16
C ARG A 65 -6.99 26.01 -3.63
N GLU A 66 -6.31 25.77 -2.51
CA GLU A 66 -6.30 24.48 -1.83
C GLU A 66 -7.71 24.04 -1.41
N SER A 67 -8.49 24.95 -0.83
CA SER A 67 -9.88 24.66 -0.43
C SER A 67 -10.78 24.31 -1.62
N GLU A 68 -10.63 24.98 -2.75
CA GLU A 68 -11.37 24.67 -4.00
C GLU A 68 -11.03 23.27 -4.52
N LEU A 69 -9.73 22.95 -4.58
CA LEU A 69 -9.24 21.64 -5.00
C LEU A 69 -9.75 20.54 -4.07
N MET A 70 -9.67 20.78 -2.75
CA MET A 70 -10.14 19.83 -1.75
C MET A 70 -11.64 19.62 -1.83
N ALA A 71 -12.44 20.68 -1.99
CA ALA A 71 -13.89 20.57 -2.15
C ALA A 71 -14.26 19.75 -3.41
N THR A 72 -13.52 19.94 -4.50
CA THR A 72 -13.72 19.19 -5.74
C THR A 72 -13.42 17.70 -5.57
N LEU A 73 -12.31 17.37 -4.89
CA LEU A 73 -11.93 15.99 -4.62
C LEU A 73 -12.87 15.31 -3.61
N PHE A 74 -13.25 16.01 -2.55
CA PHE A 74 -14.07 15.48 -1.48
C PHE A 74 -15.46 15.06 -1.97
N ASN A 75 -16.03 15.85 -2.89
CA ASN A 75 -17.33 15.56 -3.50
C ASN A 75 -17.25 14.54 -4.66
N SER A 76 -16.06 14.02 -4.99
CA SER A 76 -15.90 13.06 -6.09
C SER A 76 -16.28 11.63 -5.70
N ASP A 77 -16.72 10.84 -6.68
CA ASP A 77 -17.02 9.42 -6.48
C ASP A 77 -15.76 8.60 -6.14
N GLN A 78 -14.58 9.04 -6.61
CA GLN A 78 -13.30 8.40 -6.26
C GLN A 78 -13.02 8.50 -4.75
N ALA A 79 -13.31 9.65 -4.13
CA ALA A 79 -13.16 9.79 -2.69
C ALA A 79 -14.10 8.86 -1.92
N ARG A 80 -15.38 8.77 -2.34
CA ARG A 80 -16.37 7.87 -1.74
C ARG A 80 -15.94 6.39 -1.86
N ALA A 81 -15.44 5.99 -3.03
CA ALA A 81 -14.98 4.63 -3.28
C ALA A 81 -13.75 4.26 -2.44
N LEU A 82 -12.77 5.17 -2.31
CA LEU A 82 -11.58 4.94 -1.49
C LEU A 82 -11.91 4.89 0.01
N GLN A 83 -12.80 5.75 0.48
CA GLN A 83 -13.31 5.71 1.86
C GLN A 83 -14.04 4.39 2.13
N TYR A 84 -14.88 3.93 1.20
CA TYR A 84 -15.52 2.61 1.30
C TYR A 84 -14.49 1.49 1.41
N SER A 85 -13.50 1.45 0.51
CA SER A 85 -12.43 0.44 0.53
C SER A 85 -11.69 0.41 1.87
N PHE A 86 -11.37 1.59 2.41
CA PHE A 86 -10.71 1.75 3.72
C PHE A 86 -11.52 1.17 4.88
N PHE A 87 -12.84 1.35 4.89
CA PHE A 87 -13.71 0.78 5.91
C PHE A 87 -14.00 -0.70 5.69
N ALA A 88 -14.11 -1.14 4.43
CA ALA A 88 -14.25 -2.54 4.08
C ALA A 88 -13.06 -3.37 4.57
N GLN A 89 -11.83 -2.89 4.36
CA GLN A 89 -10.60 -3.54 4.85
C GLN A 89 -10.56 -3.67 6.38
N ARG A 90 -11.06 -2.68 7.12
CA ARG A 90 -11.15 -2.77 8.59
C ARG A 90 -12.22 -3.73 9.06
N THR A 91 -13.27 -3.89 8.27
CA THR A 91 -14.37 -4.80 8.59
C THR A 91 -14.00 -6.25 8.26
N ALA A 92 -13.05 -6.50 7.36
CA ALA A 92 -12.59 -7.84 6.99
C ALA A 92 -12.13 -8.70 8.18
N GLY A 93 -11.56 -8.09 9.23
CA GLY A 93 -11.19 -8.79 10.46
C GLY A 93 -12.35 -9.15 11.38
N LYS A 94 -13.54 -8.57 11.18
CA LYS A 94 -14.75 -8.80 11.98
C LYS A 94 -15.60 -9.91 11.39
N TRP A 95 -15.04 -11.10 11.31
CA TRP A 95 -15.68 -12.24 10.67
C TRP A 95 -16.74 -12.90 11.57
N THR A 96 -17.72 -13.55 10.93
CA THR A 96 -18.77 -14.36 11.56
C THR A 96 -19.04 -15.56 10.67
N LEU A 97 -19.06 -16.76 11.25
CA LEU A 97 -19.37 -18.00 10.55
C LEU A 97 -20.85 -18.37 10.71
N PRO A 98 -21.47 -19.08 9.75
CA PRO A 98 -22.85 -19.56 9.86
C PRO A 98 -23.10 -20.45 11.08
N SER A 99 -22.05 -21.08 11.61
CA SER A 99 -22.09 -21.90 12.84
C SER A 99 -22.22 -21.09 14.13
N GLY A 100 -22.19 -19.75 14.07
CA GLY A 100 -22.26 -18.85 15.22
C GLY A 100 -20.90 -18.46 15.82
N ALA A 101 -19.79 -19.04 15.34
CA ALA A 101 -18.46 -18.59 15.73
C ALA A 101 -18.14 -17.21 15.16
N GLN A 102 -17.58 -16.33 15.97
CA GLN A 102 -17.29 -14.93 15.62
C GLN A 102 -15.92 -14.50 16.13
N TRP A 103 -15.37 -13.45 15.50
CA TRP A 103 -14.03 -12.93 15.79
C TRP A 103 -13.80 -12.55 17.26
N ILE A 104 -14.84 -12.15 17.98
CA ILE A 104 -14.72 -11.69 19.38
C ILE A 104 -14.50 -12.84 20.36
N ASP A 105 -15.03 -14.03 20.05
CA ASP A 105 -14.98 -15.21 20.91
C ASP A 105 -13.76 -16.08 20.63
N CYS A 106 -12.98 -15.72 19.60
CA CYS A 106 -11.85 -16.51 19.11
C CYS A 106 -10.53 -15.86 19.48
N LYS A 107 -9.80 -16.46 20.42
CA LYS A 107 -8.44 -16.05 20.78
C LYS A 107 -7.43 -16.67 19.80
N PRO A 108 -6.64 -15.86 19.06
CA PRO A 108 -5.59 -16.39 18.19
C PRO A 108 -4.56 -17.19 19.00
N ARG A 109 -4.08 -18.31 18.44
CA ARG A 109 -2.96 -19.07 18.99
C ARG A 109 -1.65 -18.43 18.53
N ASP A 110 -0.66 -18.43 19.41
CA ASP A 110 0.70 -18.06 19.06
C ASP A 110 1.33 -19.11 18.12
N ILE A 111 1.87 -18.67 16.99
CA ILE A 111 2.44 -19.54 15.97
C ILE A 111 3.94 -19.25 15.89
N GLN A 112 4.77 -20.20 16.30
CA GLN A 112 6.23 -20.07 16.35
C GLN A 112 6.94 -20.68 15.14
N SER A 113 6.28 -21.58 14.42
CA SER A 113 6.81 -22.20 13.21
C SER A 113 5.70 -22.46 12.20
N VAL A 114 6.02 -22.31 10.92
CA VAL A 114 5.12 -22.57 9.81
C VAL A 114 5.87 -23.42 8.78
N ALA A 115 5.26 -24.52 8.37
CA ALA A 115 5.78 -25.35 7.28
C ALA A 115 5.06 -25.00 5.98
N VAL A 116 5.82 -24.83 4.90
CA VAL A 116 5.31 -24.70 3.54
C VAL A 116 5.66 -26.01 2.81
N ILE A 117 4.65 -26.69 2.27
CA ILE A 117 4.83 -27.97 1.60
C ILE A 117 4.69 -27.73 0.09
N GLY A 118 5.77 -27.98 -0.65
CA GLY A 118 5.88 -27.66 -2.07
C GLY A 118 6.53 -26.31 -2.35
N VAL A 119 7.21 -26.20 -3.50
CA VAL A 119 7.83 -24.97 -3.99
C VAL A 119 7.35 -24.69 -5.41
N CYS A 120 6.05 -24.42 -5.54
CA CYS A 120 5.54 -23.76 -6.74
C CYS A 120 5.64 -22.23 -6.60
N LEU A 121 5.39 -21.49 -7.69
CA LEU A 121 5.42 -20.02 -7.71
C LEU A 121 4.56 -19.37 -6.61
N LEU A 122 3.45 -20.01 -6.23
CA LEU A 122 2.57 -19.55 -5.14
C LEU A 122 3.23 -19.76 -3.77
N ASP A 123 3.85 -20.93 -3.56
CA ASP A 123 4.51 -21.29 -2.31
C ASP A 123 5.74 -20.42 -2.05
N GLN A 124 6.49 -20.06 -3.09
CA GLN A 124 7.60 -19.12 -3.00
C GLN A 124 7.14 -17.73 -2.52
N GLY A 125 5.96 -17.27 -2.95
CA GLY A 125 5.38 -16.01 -2.50
C GLY A 125 4.92 -16.07 -1.04
N LEU A 126 4.31 -17.18 -0.64
CA LEU A 126 3.90 -17.42 0.75
C LEU A 126 5.11 -17.47 1.69
N PHE A 127 6.15 -18.22 1.30
CA PHE A 127 7.41 -18.31 2.03
C PHE A 127 8.00 -16.91 2.30
N ARG A 128 8.16 -16.09 1.25
CA ARG A 128 8.70 -14.72 1.38
C ARG A 128 7.83 -13.83 2.26
N THR A 129 6.50 -13.96 2.17
CA THR A 129 5.58 -13.15 2.96
C THR A 129 5.71 -13.46 4.44
N ILE A 130 5.80 -14.75 4.81
CA ILE A 130 5.93 -15.19 6.20
C ILE A 130 7.28 -14.76 6.78
N ASP A 131 8.36 -14.90 6.01
CA ASP A 131 9.72 -14.52 6.41
C ASP A 131 9.83 -13.01 6.71
N ILE A 132 9.35 -12.16 5.80
CA ILE A 132 9.42 -10.69 5.93
C ILE A 132 8.54 -10.16 7.08
N THR A 133 7.38 -10.79 7.31
CA THR A 133 6.38 -10.26 8.26
C THR A 133 6.71 -10.62 9.70
N ASN A 134 7.26 -11.82 9.95
CA ASN A 134 7.30 -12.37 11.30
C ASN A 134 8.68 -12.45 11.95
N GLY A 135 9.81 -12.44 11.21
CA GLY A 135 11.20 -12.35 11.72
C GLY A 135 11.67 -13.38 12.78
N LEU A 136 10.75 -14.14 13.37
CA LEU A 136 10.88 -15.01 14.55
C LEU A 136 10.18 -16.37 14.35
N VAL A 137 9.48 -16.55 13.22
CA VAL A 137 8.79 -17.79 12.89
C VAL A 137 9.72 -18.65 12.05
N GLY A 138 10.09 -19.83 12.56
CA GLY A 138 10.88 -20.79 11.78
C GLY A 138 10.07 -21.27 10.58
N VAL A 139 10.53 -20.95 9.36
CA VAL A 139 9.90 -21.42 8.13
C VAL A 139 10.64 -22.64 7.60
N VAL A 140 9.94 -23.77 7.50
CA VAL A 140 10.49 -25.01 6.94
C VAL A 140 9.82 -25.29 5.61
N SER A 141 10.61 -25.31 4.54
CA SER A 141 10.16 -25.80 3.24
C SER A 141 10.52 -27.28 3.15
N VAL A 142 9.52 -28.14 2.92
CA VAL A 142 9.74 -29.57 2.68
C VAL A 142 9.44 -29.86 1.23
N GLU A 143 10.43 -30.43 0.53
CA GLU A 143 10.29 -30.94 -0.82
C GLU A 143 10.50 -32.45 -0.83
N ASP A 144 9.65 -33.15 -1.57
CA ASP A 144 9.83 -34.57 -1.87
C ASP A 144 10.11 -34.71 -3.37
N PHE A 145 11.40 -34.70 -3.74
CA PHE A 145 11.84 -34.87 -5.14
C PHE A 145 11.55 -36.28 -5.70
N SER A 146 11.16 -37.21 -4.82
CA SER A 146 10.89 -38.62 -5.12
C SER A 146 9.65 -38.85 -5.99
N LEU A 147 8.70 -37.91 -6.02
CA LEU A 147 7.43 -38.03 -6.76
C LEU A 147 7.39 -37.28 -8.10
N VAL A 148 8.37 -36.39 -8.37
CA VAL A 148 8.44 -35.62 -9.62
C VAL A 148 9.27 -36.34 -10.69
N LEU A 149 10.32 -37.08 -10.29
CA LEU A 149 11.12 -37.88 -11.23
C LEU A 149 10.29 -38.93 -12.01
N PRO A 150 9.39 -39.73 -11.42
CA PRO A 150 8.71 -40.80 -12.16
C PRO A 150 7.82 -40.28 -13.30
N LEU A 151 7.22 -39.08 -13.15
CA LEU A 151 6.35 -38.50 -14.17
C LEU A 151 7.13 -37.85 -15.32
N MET A 152 8.33 -37.32 -15.06
CA MET A 152 9.19 -36.75 -16.11
C MET A 152 9.87 -37.83 -16.95
N PHE A 153 10.19 -38.99 -16.36
CA PHE A 153 10.76 -40.14 -17.06
C PHE A 153 9.73 -40.95 -17.87
N LEU A 154 8.42 -40.81 -17.61
CA LEU A 154 7.39 -41.55 -18.36
C LEU A 154 7.05 -40.94 -19.74
N SER A 155 7.44 -39.69 -20.02
CA SER A 155 7.14 -39.01 -21.29
C SER A 155 8.32 -38.97 -22.29
N LEU A 156 9.49 -39.51 -21.93
CA LEU A 156 10.72 -39.40 -22.72
C LEU A 156 11.42 -40.76 -22.93
N ALA A 157 10.65 -41.84 -23.04
CA ALA A 157 11.17 -43.09 -23.58
C ALA A 157 11.15 -43.02 -25.13
N PRO A 158 12.30 -43.00 -25.81
CA PRO A 158 12.35 -43.10 -27.26
C PRO A 158 11.87 -44.49 -27.69
N SER A 159 10.86 -44.50 -28.56
CA SER A 159 10.47 -45.66 -29.36
C SER A 159 11.65 -46.08 -30.22
N SER A 160 12.36 -47.16 -29.85
CA SER A 160 13.22 -47.88 -30.79
C SER A 160 13.52 -49.32 -30.36
N ALA A 161 13.35 -50.21 -31.35
CA ALA A 161 13.78 -51.61 -31.47
C ALA A 161 12.90 -52.66 -30.74
N ALA A 162 12.44 -53.75 -31.37
CA ALA A 162 12.82 -54.40 -32.62
C ALA A 162 11.76 -55.41 -33.09
N LEU A 163 11.82 -55.72 -34.40
CA LEU A 163 11.33 -56.92 -35.13
C LEU A 163 9.81 -57.10 -35.34
#